data_AF-A0A2D5APL3-F1
#
_entry.id   AF-A0A2D5APL3-F1
#
_cell.length_a   1.000
_cell.length_b   1.000
_cell.length_c   1.000
_cell.angle_alpha   90.00
_cell.angle_beta   90.00
_cell.angle_gamma   90.00
#
_symmetry.space_group_name_H-M   'P 1'
#
loop_
_entity.id
_entity.type
_entity.pdbx_description
1 polymer ?
#
loop_
_entity_poly.entity_id
_entity_poly.type
_entity_poly.pdbx_seq_one_letter_code
_entity_poly.pdbx_strand_id
1 'polypeptide(L)'
;MDILLGIPPAPKLLIGVACCLCATSRVVEAEEVLGPDARWVRVYGWVQIGEKLADADQWPLALGSYLEAEFQLKILMRSAPNFEPEMVNYRFDWLKNEIPRVKKKLVGNEHDIMAKYLDFISSFEQGQSERFNNQFEKALSTLNYTKVLLDELIAERPAEFKMAMTSQHDLLLDSIDWLNSQLNHRATLVTPSVINDQSYLGSTRFVNEDDLPAGVPPLTISGDLFPSTLANTAALSFEEKSGAASAIQPGGEEVISPFRENELSDVPMSCKEVQLPGAGE
;
A
#
# COMPACT_ATOMS: atom_id res chain seq x y z
N MET A 1 54.90 -10.10 69.93
CA MET A 1 53.91 -11.14 69.56
C MET A 1 52.81 -10.39 68.85
N ASP A 2 53.00 -10.14 67.56
CA ASP A 2 52.08 -9.35 66.75
C ASP A 2 51.43 -10.27 65.72
N ILE A 3 50.11 -10.25 65.75
CA ILE A 3 49.21 -11.17 65.05
C ILE A 3 49.04 -10.68 63.62
N LEU A 4 49.53 -11.49 62.67
CA LEU A 4 49.29 -11.36 61.23
C LEU A 4 47.79 -11.58 60.93
N LEU A 5 47.07 -10.51 60.57
CA LEU A 5 45.75 -10.61 59.95
C LEU A 5 45.93 -10.75 58.43
N GLY A 6 45.81 -12.00 57.96
CA GLY A 6 45.82 -12.35 56.54
C GLY A 6 44.53 -11.91 55.83
N ILE A 7 44.70 -11.16 54.75
CA ILE A 7 43.63 -10.79 53.82
C ILE A 7 43.41 -11.98 52.86
N PRO A 8 42.20 -12.54 52.73
CA PRO A 8 41.93 -13.62 51.77
C PRO A 8 41.90 -13.09 50.32
N PRO A 9 42.38 -13.88 49.33
CA PRO A 9 42.33 -13.48 47.93
C PRO A 9 40.91 -13.58 47.37
N ALA A 10 40.50 -12.53 46.64
CA ALA A 10 39.20 -12.45 45.98
C ALA A 10 39.02 -13.52 44.88
N PRO A 11 37.80 -14.05 44.68
CA PRO A 11 37.52 -15.01 43.62
C PRO A 11 37.54 -14.32 42.26
N LYS A 12 38.34 -14.86 41.33
CA LYS A 12 38.37 -14.46 39.93
C LYS A 12 37.07 -14.89 39.25
N LEU A 13 36.20 -13.91 38.99
CA LEU A 13 34.95 -14.07 38.27
C LEU A 13 35.29 -14.25 36.78
N LEU A 14 35.36 -15.50 36.32
CA LEU A 14 35.45 -15.87 34.92
C LEU A 14 34.14 -15.48 34.22
N ILE A 15 34.16 -14.33 33.54
CA ILE A 15 33.10 -13.92 32.62
C ILE A 15 33.21 -14.81 31.39
N GLY A 16 32.48 -15.93 31.42
CA GLY A 16 32.23 -16.77 30.26
C GLY A 16 31.34 -16.02 29.28
N VAL A 17 31.94 -15.51 28.21
CA VAL A 17 31.24 -14.97 27.04
C VAL A 17 30.54 -16.14 26.34
N ALA A 18 29.33 -16.44 26.80
CA ALA A 18 28.37 -17.30 26.10
C ALA A 18 27.78 -16.51 24.93
N CYS A 19 28.61 -16.36 23.89
CA CYS A 19 28.20 -16.01 22.53
C CYS A 19 27.59 -17.25 21.89
N CYS A 20 26.27 -17.44 22.00
CA CYS A 20 25.48 -18.29 21.10
C CYS A 20 24.03 -18.34 21.57
N LEU A 21 23.24 -17.39 21.08
CA LEU A 21 21.80 -17.46 20.79
C LEU A 21 21.31 -16.01 20.69
N CYS A 22 21.96 -15.23 19.81
CA CYS A 22 21.20 -14.23 19.07
C CYS A 22 20.23 -15.07 18.24
N ALA A 23 19.05 -15.31 18.80
CA ALA A 23 17.87 -15.56 18.01
C ALA A 23 17.94 -14.52 16.90
N THR A 24 18.26 -14.98 15.70
CA THR A 24 17.90 -14.24 14.51
C THR A 24 16.38 -14.25 14.56
N SER A 25 15.84 -13.27 15.26
CA SER A 25 14.59 -12.64 14.94
C SER A 25 14.74 -12.26 13.47
N ARG A 26 14.54 -13.26 12.59
CA ARG A 26 13.83 -13.03 11.37
C ARG A 26 12.55 -12.39 11.88
N VAL A 27 12.59 -11.07 11.96
CA VAL A 27 11.50 -10.25 11.47
C VAL A 27 11.29 -10.85 10.10
N VAL A 28 10.45 -11.90 10.06
CA VAL A 28 9.58 -12.14 8.95
C VAL A 28 8.85 -10.82 8.93
N GLU A 29 9.42 -9.86 8.19
CA GLU A 29 8.66 -8.75 7.65
C GLU A 29 7.38 -9.43 7.24
N ALA A 30 6.29 -9.05 7.88
CA ALA A 30 4.98 -9.52 7.51
C ALA A 30 4.85 -9.10 6.05
N GLU A 31 5.30 -9.99 5.16
CA GLU A 31 5.16 -9.92 3.74
C GLU A 31 3.66 -10.02 3.63
N GLU A 32 3.02 -8.85 3.63
CA GLU A 32 1.62 -8.75 3.32
C GLU A 32 1.42 -9.66 2.13
N VAL A 33 0.61 -10.70 2.33
CA VAL A 33 0.29 -11.70 1.32
C VAL A 33 -0.66 -11.05 0.30
N LEU A 34 -0.26 -9.88 -0.19
CA LEU A 34 -0.66 -9.36 -1.47
C LEU A 34 -0.07 -10.34 -2.46
N GLY A 35 -0.95 -11.14 -3.06
CA GLY A 35 -0.58 -12.05 -4.13
C GLY A 35 0.24 -11.32 -5.21
N PRO A 36 0.94 -12.07 -6.07
CA PRO A 36 1.78 -11.48 -7.11
C PRO A 36 1.02 -10.46 -7.98
N ASP A 37 -0.28 -10.67 -8.20
CA ASP A 37 -1.18 -9.74 -8.90
C ASP A 37 -1.24 -8.36 -8.24
N ALA A 38 -1.44 -8.30 -6.92
CA ALA A 38 -1.57 -7.06 -6.19
C ALA A 38 -0.24 -6.29 -6.16
N ARG A 39 0.88 -7.01 -6.06
CA ARG A 39 2.22 -6.42 -6.19
C ARG A 39 2.46 -5.87 -7.60
N TRP A 40 2.01 -6.59 -8.63
CA TRP A 40 2.08 -6.12 -10.02
C TRP A 40 1.28 -4.83 -10.24
N VAL A 41 0.05 -4.75 -9.72
CA VAL A 41 -0.77 -3.53 -9.77
C VAL A 41 -0.03 -2.36 -9.11
N ARG A 42 0.68 -2.60 -8.00
CA ARG A 42 1.50 -1.59 -7.33
C ARG A 42 2.67 -1.12 -8.20
N VAL A 43 3.42 -2.04 -8.81
CA VAL A 43 4.51 -1.72 -9.75
C VAL A 43 3.98 -0.82 -10.87
N TYR A 44 2.85 -1.21 -11.46
CA TYR A 44 2.25 -0.47 -12.56
C TYR A 44 1.75 0.91 -12.12
N GLY A 45 1.18 1.01 -10.91
CA GLY A 45 0.82 2.30 -10.30
C GLY A 45 2.01 3.25 -10.20
N TRP A 46 3.16 2.77 -9.72
CA TRP A 46 4.39 3.57 -9.66
C TRP A 46 4.91 4.00 -11.03
N VAL A 47 4.83 3.12 -12.04
CA VAL A 47 5.19 3.46 -13.42
C VAL A 47 4.29 4.58 -13.95
N GLN A 48 2.97 4.47 -13.79
CA GLN A 48 2.03 5.49 -14.25
C GLN A 48 2.22 6.83 -13.54
N ILE A 49 2.54 6.80 -12.24
CA ILE A 49 2.90 8.01 -11.48
C ILE A 49 4.18 8.62 -12.07
N GLY A 50 5.20 7.81 -12.31
CA GLY A 50 6.46 8.25 -12.93
C GLY A 50 6.26 8.88 -14.32
N GLU A 51 5.41 8.28 -15.16
CA GLU A 51 5.07 8.79 -16.50
C GLU A 51 4.38 10.15 -16.41
N LYS A 52 3.35 10.28 -15.56
CA LYS A 52 2.66 11.57 -15.34
C LYS A 52 3.59 12.67 -14.82
N LEU A 53 4.50 12.31 -13.92
CA LEU A 53 5.48 13.23 -13.37
C LEU A 53 6.51 13.65 -14.43
N ALA A 54 6.94 12.71 -15.28
CA ALA A 54 7.82 12.99 -16.39
C ALA A 54 7.16 13.92 -17.43
N ASP A 55 5.87 13.73 -17.72
CA ASP A 55 5.10 14.59 -18.62
C ASP A 55 4.93 16.01 -18.07
N ALA A 56 4.97 16.17 -16.74
CA ALA A 56 4.95 17.45 -16.05
C ALA A 56 6.36 18.03 -15.78
N ASP A 57 7.40 17.50 -16.44
CA ASP A 57 8.81 17.88 -16.26
C ASP A 57 9.33 17.78 -14.81
N GLN A 58 8.64 17.01 -13.95
CA GLN A 58 9.03 16.76 -12.56
C GLN A 58 10.01 15.58 -12.47
N TRP A 59 11.15 15.71 -13.15
CA TRP A 59 12.17 14.67 -13.30
C TRP A 59 12.63 14.01 -11.99
N PRO A 60 12.82 14.74 -10.87
CA PRO A 60 13.29 14.11 -9.62
C PRO A 60 12.29 13.11 -9.05
N LEU A 61 11.00 13.45 -9.07
CA LEU A 61 9.93 12.61 -8.56
C LEU A 61 9.64 11.45 -9.52
N ALA A 62 9.70 11.73 -10.83
CA ALA A 62 9.57 10.69 -11.86
C ALA A 62 10.65 9.62 -11.67
N LEU A 63 11.90 10.04 -11.47
CA LEU A 63 13.00 9.13 -11.18
C LEU A 63 12.77 8.33 -9.90
N GLY A 64 12.34 8.98 -8.82
CA GLY A 64 12.02 8.29 -7.57
C GLY A 64 10.94 7.21 -7.76
N SER A 65 9.89 7.53 -8.53
CA SER A 65 8.79 6.60 -8.83
C SER A 65 9.26 5.41 -9.69
N TYR A 66 10.15 5.63 -10.67
CA TYR A 66 10.73 4.55 -11.46
C TYR A 66 11.68 3.66 -10.65
N LEU A 67 12.46 4.23 -9.73
CA LEU A 67 13.32 3.46 -8.83
C LEU A 67 12.49 2.57 -7.90
N GLU A 68 11.39 3.09 -7.36
CA GLU A 68 10.47 2.31 -6.54
C GLU A 68 9.80 1.20 -7.36
N ALA A 69 9.33 1.50 -8.58
CA ALA A 69 8.80 0.48 -9.48
C ALA A 69 9.81 -0.63 -9.76
N GLU A 70 11.07 -0.29 -10.02
CA GLU A 70 12.14 -1.27 -10.24
C GLU A 70 12.40 -2.13 -9.00
N PHE A 71 12.38 -1.52 -7.81
CA PHE A 71 12.55 -2.23 -6.54
C PHE A 71 11.41 -3.23 -6.30
N GLN A 72 10.16 -2.80 -6.43
CA GLN A 72 8.98 -3.66 -6.26
C GLN A 72 8.97 -4.80 -7.30
N LEU A 73 9.42 -4.53 -8.53
CA LEU A 73 9.51 -5.54 -9.58
C LEU A 73 10.60 -6.58 -9.29
N LYS A 74 11.77 -6.16 -8.77
CA LYS A 74 12.82 -7.08 -8.30
C LYS A 74 12.33 -7.98 -7.18
N ILE A 75 11.50 -7.46 -6.27
CA ILE A 75 10.86 -8.27 -5.23
C ILE A 75 9.93 -9.29 -5.87
N LEU A 76 9.04 -8.87 -6.77
CA LEU A 76 8.08 -9.74 -7.46
C LEU A 76 8.78 -10.88 -8.23
N MET A 77 9.84 -10.57 -8.98
CA MET A 77 10.63 -11.57 -9.70
C MET A 77 11.27 -12.61 -8.78
N ARG A 78 11.61 -12.22 -7.55
CA ARG A 78 12.23 -13.10 -6.55
C ARG A 78 11.18 -13.95 -5.82
N SER A 79 10.07 -13.35 -5.41
CA SER A 79 9.04 -14.04 -4.62
C SER A 79 8.10 -14.88 -5.48
N ALA A 80 7.87 -14.51 -6.74
CA ALA A 80 6.96 -15.19 -7.66
C ALA A 80 7.55 -15.27 -9.09
N PRO A 81 8.60 -16.08 -9.34
CA PRO A 81 9.30 -16.13 -10.63
C PRO A 81 8.44 -16.64 -11.80
N ASN A 82 7.35 -17.37 -11.51
CA ASN A 82 6.44 -17.90 -12.51
C ASN A 82 5.29 -16.95 -12.85
N PHE A 83 5.20 -15.80 -12.17
CA PHE A 83 4.16 -14.81 -12.41
C PHE A 83 4.48 -14.03 -13.69
N GLU A 84 3.69 -14.26 -14.74
CA GLU A 84 3.70 -13.53 -16.03
C GLU A 84 5.11 -13.07 -16.48
N PRO A 85 6.06 -14.00 -16.66
CA PRO A 85 7.47 -13.67 -16.78
C PRO A 85 7.78 -12.78 -18.00
N GLU A 86 7.02 -12.93 -19.09
CA GLU A 86 7.17 -12.10 -20.29
C GLU A 86 6.84 -10.63 -20.00
N MET A 87 5.73 -10.37 -19.31
CA MET A 87 5.28 -9.01 -18.98
C MET A 87 6.21 -8.35 -17.96
N VAL A 88 6.59 -9.11 -16.94
CA VAL A 88 7.52 -8.67 -15.88
C VAL A 88 8.89 -8.32 -16.48
N ASN A 89 9.45 -9.18 -17.34
CA ASN A 89 10.73 -8.92 -17.99
C ASN A 89 10.66 -7.73 -18.95
N TYR A 90 9.59 -7.64 -19.76
CA TYR A 90 9.38 -6.50 -20.66
C TYR A 90 9.42 -5.17 -19.89
N ARG A 91 8.69 -5.09 -18.77
CA ARG A 91 8.65 -3.86 -17.97
C ARG A 91 9.97 -3.60 -17.26
N PHE A 92 10.65 -4.65 -16.79
CA PHE A 92 11.95 -4.53 -16.14
C PHE A 92 13.02 -3.99 -17.12
N ASP A 93 13.07 -4.51 -18.34
CA ASP A 93 13.99 -4.02 -19.36
C ASP A 93 13.65 -2.61 -19.82
N TRP A 94 12.37 -2.24 -19.89
CA TRP A 94 11.96 -0.86 -20.10
C TRP A 94 12.49 0.07 -18.99
N LEU A 95 12.29 -0.28 -17.71
CA LEU A 95 12.80 0.50 -16.57
C LEU A 95 14.32 0.64 -16.59
N LYS A 96 15.06 -0.39 -16.99
CA LYS A 96 16.53 -0.36 -17.13
C LYS A 96 17.00 0.67 -18.15
N ASN A 97 16.22 0.94 -19.19
CA ASN A 97 16.53 1.96 -20.18
C ASN A 97 16.03 3.35 -19.75
N GLU A 98 14.87 3.39 -19.10
CA GLU A 98 14.18 4.61 -18.72
C GLU A 98 14.85 5.34 -17.55
N ILE A 99 15.28 4.61 -16.52
CA ILE A 99 15.96 5.18 -15.34
C ILE A 99 17.22 5.97 -15.75
N PRO A 100 18.16 5.44 -16.56
CA PRO A 100 19.29 6.21 -17.06
C PRO A 100 18.90 7.40 -17.93
N ARG A 101 17.80 7.29 -18.72
CA ARG A 101 17.30 8.38 -19.57
C ARG A 101 16.84 9.56 -18.72
N VAL A 102 16.03 9.29 -17.71
CA VAL A 102 15.51 10.29 -16.77
C VAL A 102 16.62 10.85 -15.90
N LYS A 103 17.54 10.00 -15.42
CA LYS A 103 18.70 10.41 -14.62
C LYS A 103 19.56 11.46 -15.33
N LYS A 104 19.69 11.40 -16.65
CA LYS A 104 20.43 12.40 -17.45
C LYS A 104 19.73 13.76 -17.53
N LYS A 105 18.42 13.81 -17.25
CA LYS A 105 17.63 15.06 -17.25
C LYS A 105 17.67 15.79 -15.92
N LEU A 106 18.13 15.15 -14.84
CA LEU A 106 18.29 15.80 -13.55
C LEU A 106 19.39 16.86 -13.63
N VAL A 107 19.11 18.07 -13.12
CA VAL A 107 20.03 19.19 -13.12
C VAL A 107 20.26 19.70 -11.69
N GLY A 108 21.52 19.86 -11.30
CA GLY A 108 21.90 20.52 -10.04
C GLY A 108 21.45 19.77 -8.78
N ASN A 109 20.76 20.47 -7.87
CA ASN A 109 20.37 19.97 -6.53
C ASN A 109 19.11 19.09 -6.54
N GLU A 110 18.65 18.67 -7.72
CA GLU A 110 17.46 17.82 -7.87
C GLU A 110 17.61 16.43 -7.25
N HIS A 111 18.84 15.98 -7.03
CA HIS A 111 19.13 14.74 -6.31
C HIS A 111 18.66 14.77 -4.84
N ASP A 112 18.72 15.92 -4.18
CA ASP A 112 18.29 16.05 -2.78
C ASP A 112 16.75 15.92 -2.68
N ILE A 113 16.04 16.53 -3.64
CA ILE A 113 14.58 16.42 -3.74
C ILE A 113 14.18 14.96 -4.00
N MET A 114 14.86 14.29 -4.93
CA MET A 114 14.64 12.87 -5.21
C MET A 114 14.88 12.01 -3.96
N ALA A 115 15.97 12.26 -3.22
CA ALA A 115 16.27 11.50 -2.00
C ALA A 115 15.18 11.69 -0.94
N LYS A 116 14.77 12.93 -0.67
CA LYS A 116 13.65 13.23 0.25
C LYS A 116 12.34 12.57 -0.20
N TYR A 117 12.08 12.54 -1.51
CA TYR A 117 10.88 11.89 -2.05
C TYR A 117 10.92 10.37 -1.86
N LEU A 118 12.07 9.73 -2.03
CA LEU A 118 12.25 8.30 -1.74
C LEU A 118 12.09 8.01 -0.24
N ASP A 119 12.61 8.87 0.63
CA ASP A 119 12.43 8.76 2.08
C ASP A 119 10.95 8.89 2.48
N PHE A 120 10.23 9.81 1.82
CA PHE A 120 8.78 9.94 1.95
C PHE A 120 8.06 8.66 1.55
N ILE A 121 8.35 8.08 0.37
CA ILE A 121 7.72 6.83 -0.09
C ILE A 121 8.00 5.72 0.91
N SER A 122 9.26 5.50 1.28
CA SER A 122 9.66 4.44 2.21
C SER A 122 8.95 4.57 3.56
N SER A 123 8.90 5.80 4.12
CA SER A 123 8.21 6.07 5.39
C SER A 123 6.70 5.88 5.27
N PHE A 124 6.09 6.27 4.14
CA PHE A 124 4.68 6.06 3.88
C PHE A 124 4.34 4.57 3.83
N GLU A 125 5.10 3.79 3.07
CA GLU A 125 4.89 2.33 2.95
C GLU A 125 5.08 1.64 4.30
N GLN A 126 6.08 2.05 5.08
CA GLN A 126 6.29 1.56 6.43
C GLN A 126 5.09 1.88 7.33
N GLY A 127 4.59 3.11 7.32
CA GLY A 127 3.43 3.52 8.13
C GLY A 127 2.17 2.71 7.78
N GLN A 128 1.95 2.42 6.49
CA GLN A 128 0.84 1.56 6.06
C GLN A 128 1.04 0.11 6.51
N SER A 129 2.24 -0.44 6.39
CA SER A 129 2.55 -1.78 6.90
C SER A 129 2.34 -1.87 8.42
N GLU A 130 2.78 -0.89 9.20
CA GLU A 130 2.57 -0.81 10.65
C GLU A 130 1.07 -0.77 10.98
N ARG A 131 0.28 -0.03 10.20
CA ARG A 131 -1.18 0.02 10.31
C ARG A 131 -1.81 -1.36 10.10
N PHE A 132 -1.44 -2.09 9.04
CA PHE A 132 -1.99 -3.42 8.77
C PHE A 132 -1.56 -4.46 9.82
N ASN A 133 -0.40 -4.25 10.44
CA ASN A 133 0.09 -5.04 11.56
C ASN A 133 -0.52 -4.63 12.92
N ASN A 134 -1.58 -3.82 12.94
CA ASN A 134 -2.26 -3.33 14.15
C ASN A 134 -1.38 -2.49 15.10
N GLN A 135 -0.27 -1.93 14.62
CA GLN A 135 0.62 -1.06 15.39
C GLN A 135 0.20 0.42 15.26
N PHE A 136 -1.04 0.75 15.62
CA PHE A 136 -1.69 2.03 15.30
C PHE A 136 -0.92 3.28 15.79
N GLU A 137 -0.39 3.27 17.00
CA GLU A 137 0.37 4.41 17.54
C GLU A 137 1.69 4.62 16.79
N LYS A 138 2.38 3.52 16.47
CA LYS A 138 3.62 3.55 15.70
C LYS A 138 3.35 4.03 14.27
N ALA A 139 2.35 3.46 13.62
CA ALA A 139 1.88 3.87 12.30
C ALA A 139 1.54 5.36 12.26
N LEU A 140 0.83 5.87 13.27
CA LEU A 140 0.47 7.28 13.36
C LEU A 140 1.72 8.17 13.50
N SER A 141 2.70 7.77 14.32
CA SER A 141 3.97 8.49 14.42
C SER A 141 4.72 8.52 13.09
N THR A 142 4.80 7.37 12.40
CA THR A 142 5.48 7.24 11.10
C THR A 142 4.80 8.07 10.02
N LEU A 143 3.46 8.04 9.95
CA LEU A 143 2.70 8.83 8.96
C LEU A 143 2.75 10.34 9.26
N ASN A 144 2.75 10.76 10.52
CA ASN A 144 2.97 12.18 10.86
C ASN A 144 4.36 12.67 10.46
N TYR A 145 5.40 11.85 10.68
CA TYR A 145 6.75 12.17 10.18
C TYR A 145 6.77 12.26 8.65
N THR A 146 6.13 11.31 7.98
CA THR A 146 5.94 11.30 6.51
C THR A 146 5.26 12.57 6.01
N LYS A 147 4.27 13.08 6.76
CA LYS A 147 3.60 14.35 6.46
C LYS A 147 4.56 15.53 6.51
N VAL A 148 5.43 15.60 7.51
CA VAL A 148 6.44 16.65 7.61
C VAL A 148 7.37 16.63 6.40
N LEU A 149 7.86 15.45 6.00
CA LEU A 149 8.69 15.32 4.79
C LEU A 149 7.97 15.83 3.53
N LEU A 150 6.69 15.49 3.39
CA LEU A 150 5.89 15.93 2.25
C LEU A 150 5.63 17.44 2.25
N ASP A 151 5.34 18.01 3.42
CA ASP A 151 5.14 19.46 3.60
C ASP A 151 6.43 20.23 3.26
N GLU A 152 7.59 19.72 3.67
CA GLU A 152 8.89 20.30 3.31
C GLU A 152 9.13 20.28 1.80
N LEU A 153 8.84 19.15 1.14
CA LEU A 153 8.94 19.02 -0.31
C LEU A 153 8.01 20.00 -1.06
N ILE A 154 6.77 20.15 -0.60
CA ILE A 154 5.81 21.09 -1.17
C ILE A 154 6.26 22.54 -0.97
N ALA A 155 6.84 22.87 0.19
CA ALA A 155 7.35 24.21 0.48
C ALA A 155 8.51 24.62 -0.44
N GLU A 156 9.36 23.67 -0.84
CA GLU A 156 10.50 23.93 -1.73
C GLU A 156 10.10 24.21 -3.20
N ARG A 157 9.00 23.64 -3.69
CA ARG A 157 8.56 23.74 -5.12
C ARG A 157 7.04 23.99 -5.26
N PRO A 158 6.52 25.18 -4.97
CA PRO A 158 5.11 25.33 -4.60
C PRO A 158 4.02 25.14 -5.69
N ALA A 159 4.30 25.36 -6.98
CA ALA A 159 3.23 25.44 -7.98
C ALA A 159 2.93 24.09 -8.69
N GLU A 160 3.91 23.54 -9.39
CA GLU A 160 3.72 22.33 -10.21
C GLU A 160 3.80 21.05 -9.36
N PHE A 161 4.71 21.03 -8.38
CA PHE A 161 4.90 19.91 -7.46
C PHE A 161 3.66 19.68 -6.60
N LYS A 162 3.02 20.76 -6.12
CA LYS A 162 1.83 20.65 -5.27
C LYS A 162 0.69 19.95 -5.99
N MET A 163 0.43 20.28 -7.26
CA MET A 163 -0.61 19.61 -8.04
C MET A 163 -0.30 18.12 -8.22
N ALA A 164 0.95 17.79 -8.54
CA ALA A 164 1.37 16.40 -8.73
C ALA A 164 1.28 15.56 -7.46
N MET A 165 1.54 16.18 -6.29
CA MET A 165 1.56 15.53 -4.98
C MET A 165 0.26 15.64 -4.20
N THR A 166 -0.75 16.37 -4.69
CA THR A 166 -2.02 16.58 -3.97
C THR A 166 -2.70 15.25 -3.68
N SER A 167 -2.73 14.33 -4.65
CA SER A 167 -3.37 13.02 -4.44
C SER A 167 -2.67 12.17 -3.38
N GLN A 168 -1.34 12.19 -3.31
CA GLN A 168 -0.56 11.46 -2.31
C GLN A 168 -0.69 12.11 -0.94
N HIS A 169 -0.73 13.44 -0.90
CA HIS A 169 -0.96 14.21 0.31
C HIS A 169 -2.35 13.92 0.90
N ASP A 170 -3.39 13.93 0.08
CA ASP A 170 -4.76 13.66 0.52
C ASP A 170 -4.90 12.21 1.03
N LEU A 171 -4.31 11.24 0.32
CA LEU A 171 -4.26 9.84 0.77
C LEU A 171 -3.56 9.67 2.13
N LEU A 172 -2.48 10.44 2.35
CA LEU A 172 -1.76 10.45 3.63
C LEU A 172 -2.63 11.02 4.75
N LEU A 173 -3.29 12.16 4.51
CA LEU A 173 -4.20 12.77 5.48
C LEU A 173 -5.35 11.85 5.83
N ASP A 174 -6.01 11.24 4.83
CA ASP A 174 -7.08 10.27 5.05
C ASP A 174 -6.61 9.09 5.90
N SER A 175 -5.38 8.61 5.66
CA SER A 175 -4.78 7.53 6.44
C SER A 175 -4.53 7.92 7.90
N ILE A 176 -4.06 9.16 8.14
CA ILE A 176 -3.86 9.71 9.49
C ILE A 176 -5.20 9.89 10.21
N ASP A 177 -6.20 10.45 9.54
CA ASP A 177 -7.54 10.68 10.10
C ASP A 177 -8.22 9.36 10.48
N TRP A 178 -8.09 8.35 9.62
CA TRP A 178 -8.56 7.01 9.92
C TRP A 178 -7.88 6.42 11.17
N LEU A 179 -6.55 6.54 11.29
CA LEU A 179 -5.81 6.06 12.47
C LEU A 179 -6.26 6.76 13.75
N ASN A 180 -6.42 8.08 13.71
CA ASN A 180 -6.93 8.86 14.84
C ASN A 180 -8.33 8.38 15.25
N SER A 181 -9.21 8.11 14.29
CA SER A 181 -10.54 7.55 14.56
C SER A 181 -10.47 6.19 15.26
N GLN A 182 -9.60 5.28 14.79
CA GLN A 182 -9.41 3.97 15.42
C GLN A 182 -8.85 4.05 16.84
N LEU A 183 -7.88 4.92 17.08
CA LEU A 183 -7.30 5.14 18.41
C LEU A 183 -8.33 5.72 19.38
N ASN A 184 -9.12 6.71 18.94
CA ASN A 184 -10.19 7.31 19.74
C ASN A 184 -11.30 6.31 20.08
N HIS A 185 -11.69 5.47 19.12
CA HIS A 185 -12.66 4.41 19.34
C HIS A 185 -12.14 3.40 20.37
N ARG A 186 -10.88 2.98 20.28
CA ARG A 186 -10.25 2.09 21.27
C ARG A 186 -10.16 2.73 22.66
N ALA A 187 -9.79 4.01 22.75
CA ALA A 187 -9.75 4.73 24.02
C ALA A 187 -11.14 4.78 24.67
N THR A 188 -12.19 4.99 23.87
CA THR A 188 -13.58 5.02 24.34
C THR A 188 -14.02 3.65 24.85
N LEU A 189 -13.64 2.56 24.19
CA LEU A 189 -13.93 1.19 24.64
C LEU A 189 -13.20 0.81 25.94
N VAL A 190 -11.97 1.30 26.12
CA VAL A 190 -11.16 0.99 27.32
C VAL A 190 -11.63 1.80 28.52
N THR A 191 -12.25 2.96 28.30
CA THR A 191 -12.84 3.74 29.39
C THR A 191 -14.08 2.98 29.85
N PRO A 192 -14.09 2.33 31.04
CA PRO A 192 -15.29 1.67 31.50
C PRO A 192 -16.38 2.74 31.54
N SER A 193 -17.55 2.44 30.95
CA SER A 193 -18.71 3.28 31.16
C SER A 193 -18.86 3.39 32.68
N VAL A 194 -18.57 4.57 33.23
CA VAL A 194 -18.95 4.90 34.59
C VAL A 194 -20.46 5.01 34.53
N ILE A 195 -21.11 3.85 34.52
CA ILE A 195 -22.50 3.72 34.87
C ILE A 195 -22.49 4.18 36.31
N ASN A 196 -22.92 5.42 36.52
CA ASN A 196 -23.12 6.00 37.83
C ASN A 196 -24.31 5.23 38.44
N ASP A 197 -24.02 4.02 38.90
CA ASP A 197 -24.98 3.05 39.41
C ASP A 197 -25.38 3.47 40.82
N GLN A 198 -26.24 4.48 40.90
CA GLN A 198 -27.20 4.61 42.00
C GLN A 198 -28.59 4.11 41.62
N SER A 199 -28.75 3.50 40.45
CA SER A 199 -30.03 2.98 40.03
C SER A 199 -29.87 1.91 38.98
N TYR A 200 -30.35 0.71 39.35
CA TYR A 200 -30.79 -0.35 38.46
C TYR A 200 -29.77 -1.44 38.08
N LEU A 201 -29.21 -2.09 39.10
CA LEU A 201 -29.00 -3.54 39.04
C LEU A 201 -30.32 -4.25 38.67
N GLY A 202 -30.42 -4.65 37.40
CA GLY A 202 -31.26 -5.74 36.91
C GLY A 202 -32.71 -5.76 37.37
N SER A 203 -33.57 -4.99 36.70
CA SER A 203 -34.85 -5.59 36.31
C SER A 203 -34.87 -5.66 34.80
N THR A 204 -34.96 -6.89 34.29
CA THR A 204 -35.76 -7.15 33.10
C THR A 204 -37.12 -6.52 33.36
N ARG A 205 -37.29 -5.22 33.04
CA ARG A 205 -38.63 -4.66 32.96
C ARG A 205 -39.29 -5.41 31.81
N PHE A 206 -40.16 -6.34 32.18
CA PHE A 206 -41.14 -6.88 31.28
C PHE A 206 -41.84 -5.67 30.68
N VAL A 207 -41.60 -5.42 29.40
CA VAL A 207 -42.38 -4.45 28.63
C VAL A 207 -43.80 -5.01 28.66
N ASN A 208 -44.70 -4.35 29.37
CA ASN A 208 -46.10 -4.76 29.35
C ASN A 208 -46.67 -4.43 27.97
N GLU A 209 -47.68 -5.18 27.53
CA GLU A 209 -48.31 -4.98 26.22
C GLU A 209 -48.89 -3.55 26.07
N ASP A 210 -49.23 -2.90 27.19
CA ASP A 210 -49.68 -1.51 27.25
C ASP A 210 -48.55 -0.47 27.10
N ASP A 211 -47.28 -0.87 27.31
CA ASP A 211 -46.10 -0.03 27.10
C ASP A 211 -45.61 -0.08 25.64
N LEU A 212 -46.15 -1.00 24.83
CA LEU A 212 -45.95 -0.98 23.38
C LEU A 212 -46.80 0.15 22.79
N PRO A 213 -46.25 0.97 21.87
CA PRO A 213 -47.03 2.00 21.21
C PRO A 213 -48.23 1.36 20.52
N ALA A 214 -49.44 1.66 20.99
CA ALA A 214 -50.71 1.07 20.53
C ALA A 214 -51.08 1.38 19.07
N GLY A 215 -50.20 2.04 18.34
CA GLY A 215 -50.31 2.25 16.91
C GLY A 215 -48.93 2.13 16.31
N VAL A 216 -48.80 1.25 15.32
CA VAL A 216 -47.68 1.28 14.38
C VAL A 216 -47.78 2.61 13.65
N PRO A 217 -46.92 3.61 13.91
CA PRO A 217 -46.87 4.76 13.00
C PRO A 217 -46.54 4.20 11.62
N PRO A 218 -47.14 4.71 10.53
CA PRO A 218 -46.84 4.24 9.19
C PRO A 218 -45.33 4.25 9.01
N LEU A 219 -44.75 3.06 8.89
CA LEU A 219 -43.33 2.85 8.82
C LEU A 219 -42.89 3.38 7.44
N THR A 220 -42.59 4.67 7.34
CA THR A 220 -41.82 5.20 6.22
C THR A 220 -40.40 4.69 6.38
N ILE A 221 -40.18 3.46 5.90
CA ILE A 221 -38.84 2.98 5.59
C ILE A 221 -38.35 3.91 4.47
N SER A 222 -37.53 4.91 4.82
CA SER A 222 -36.83 5.69 3.80
C SER A 222 -35.93 4.70 3.07
N GLY A 223 -36.22 4.46 1.79
CA GLY A 223 -35.46 3.53 0.93
C GLY A 223 -34.01 3.95 0.69
N ASP A 224 -33.54 5.02 1.33
CA ASP A 224 -32.19 5.56 1.18
C ASP A 224 -31.11 4.72 1.89
N LEU A 225 -31.47 3.91 2.89
CA LEU A 225 -30.50 3.13 3.66
C LEU A 225 -30.49 1.63 3.31
N PHE A 226 -31.50 1.16 2.58
CA PHE A 226 -31.56 -0.21 2.08
C PHE A 226 -32.26 -0.21 0.72
N PRO A 227 -31.54 -0.29 -0.41
CA PRO A 227 -32.16 -0.46 -1.71
C PRO A 227 -32.86 -1.83 -1.73
N SER A 228 -34.15 -1.83 -1.44
CA SER A 228 -35.02 -2.98 -1.59
C SER A 228 -35.14 -3.30 -3.07
N THR A 229 -34.43 -4.33 -3.54
CA THR A 229 -34.86 -5.11 -4.69
C THR A 229 -36.29 -5.56 -4.39
N LEU A 230 -37.23 -5.15 -5.24
CA LEU A 230 -38.63 -5.54 -5.22
C LEU A 230 -38.75 -7.07 -5.28
N ALA A 231 -38.72 -7.73 -4.12
CA ALA A 231 -39.30 -9.06 -3.97
C ALA A 231 -40.81 -8.86 -3.99
N ASN A 232 -41.38 -8.94 -5.20
CA ASN A 232 -42.81 -8.89 -5.44
C ASN A 232 -43.52 -9.84 -4.48
N THR A 233 -44.37 -9.25 -3.66
CA THR A 233 -45.31 -9.90 -2.77
C THR A 233 -46.42 -10.51 -3.64
N ALA A 234 -46.14 -11.66 -4.23
CA ALA A 234 -47.11 -12.51 -4.91
C ALA A 234 -46.73 -13.98 -4.66
N ALA A 235 -46.87 -14.40 -3.40
CA ALA A 235 -46.83 -15.80 -3.01
C ALA A 235 -48.05 -16.13 -2.15
N LEU A 236 -49.23 -15.91 -2.74
CA LEU A 236 -50.42 -16.71 -2.43
C LEU A 236 -50.52 -17.77 -3.53
N SER A 237 -50.51 -19.04 -3.09
CA SER A 237 -51.05 -20.23 -3.78
C SER A 237 -50.58 -20.54 -5.21
N PHE A 238 -49.73 -21.56 -5.39
CA PHE A 238 -49.74 -22.52 -6.52
C PHE A 238 -48.79 -23.68 -6.16
N GLU A 239 -49.32 -24.78 -5.64
CA GLU A 239 -49.56 -26.05 -6.35
C GLU A 239 -48.30 -26.76 -6.87
N GLU A 240 -48.07 -27.90 -6.23
CA GLU A 240 -47.29 -29.07 -6.59
C GLU A 240 -47.60 -29.56 -8.03
N LYS A 241 -46.59 -29.57 -8.92
CA LYS A 241 -46.52 -30.54 -10.03
C LYS A 241 -45.14 -30.60 -10.70
N SER A 242 -44.52 -31.77 -10.53
CA SER A 242 -43.96 -32.63 -11.58
C SER A 242 -43.03 -32.05 -12.66
N GLY A 243 -41.77 -32.47 -12.55
CA GLY A 243 -40.81 -32.85 -13.59
C GLY A 243 -41.03 -32.50 -15.07
N ALA A 244 -39.98 -31.94 -15.67
CA ALA A 244 -39.54 -32.30 -17.02
C ALA A 244 -38.08 -31.89 -17.23
N ALA A 245 -37.29 -32.84 -17.70
CA ALA A 245 -35.96 -32.62 -18.25
C ALA A 245 -36.03 -31.78 -19.53
N SER A 246 -35.03 -30.96 -19.79
CA SER A 246 -34.63 -30.68 -21.18
C SER A 246 -33.15 -30.28 -21.24
N ALA A 247 -32.40 -31.14 -21.91
CA ALA A 247 -31.07 -30.88 -22.41
C ALA A 247 -31.14 -29.87 -23.56
N ILE A 248 -30.24 -28.88 -23.58
CA ILE A 248 -29.79 -28.19 -24.80
C ILE A 248 -28.28 -27.97 -24.65
N GLN A 249 -27.54 -28.52 -25.61
CA GLN A 249 -26.10 -28.41 -25.80
C GLN A 249 -25.83 -27.42 -26.98
N PRO A 250 -24.58 -27.16 -27.43
CA PRO A 250 -24.01 -25.82 -27.58
C PRO A 250 -23.81 -25.35 -29.04
N GLY A 251 -23.30 -24.13 -29.23
CA GLY A 251 -22.78 -23.57 -30.50
C GLY A 251 -23.13 -22.08 -30.61
N GLY A 252 -22.34 -21.16 -31.16
CA GLY A 252 -21.01 -21.08 -31.77
C GLY A 252 -20.56 -19.61 -31.61
N GLU A 253 -19.27 -19.29 -31.54
CA GLU A 253 -18.39 -18.99 -32.70
C GLU A 253 -18.76 -17.69 -33.44
N GLU A 254 -18.03 -16.60 -33.18
CA GLU A 254 -17.73 -15.46 -34.08
C GLU A 254 -16.62 -14.62 -33.40
N VAL A 255 -15.34 -14.79 -33.74
CA VAL A 255 -14.61 -14.20 -34.89
C VAL A 255 -14.64 -12.67 -34.87
N ILE A 256 -13.71 -12.02 -34.14
CA ILE A 256 -13.16 -10.70 -34.51
C ILE A 256 -11.68 -10.60 -34.10
N SER A 257 -10.81 -10.76 -35.09
CA SER A 257 -9.45 -10.19 -35.23
C SER A 257 -9.26 -10.04 -36.74
N PRO A 258 -8.58 -9.00 -37.26
CA PRO A 258 -7.23 -8.61 -36.82
C PRO A 258 -6.96 -7.09 -36.78
N PHE A 259 -6.20 -6.63 -35.77
CA PHE A 259 -5.58 -5.31 -35.83
C PHE A 259 -4.27 -5.37 -36.63
N ARG A 260 -4.45 -4.83 -37.83
CA ARG A 260 -3.53 -4.43 -38.89
C ARG A 260 -2.15 -3.94 -38.45
N GLU A 261 -1.16 -4.48 -39.14
CA GLU A 261 0.21 -4.02 -39.28
C GLU A 261 0.25 -2.56 -39.74
N ASN A 262 1.11 -1.74 -39.12
CA ASN A 262 1.58 -0.51 -39.73
C ASN A 262 3.11 -0.48 -39.68
N GLU A 263 3.64 -0.57 -40.90
CA GLU A 263 4.98 -0.33 -41.40
C GLU A 263 5.79 0.67 -40.55
N LEU A 264 6.92 0.19 -40.00
CA LEU A 264 8.03 1.06 -39.59
C LEU A 264 9.12 0.94 -40.66
N SER A 265 9.25 2.01 -41.43
CA SER A 265 10.19 2.22 -42.52
C SER A 265 11.65 2.09 -42.10
N ASP A 266 12.41 1.39 -42.94
CA ASP A 266 13.86 1.32 -42.99
C ASP A 266 14.54 2.69 -42.92
N VAL A 267 15.48 2.85 -41.98
CA VAL A 267 16.50 3.90 -42.03
C VAL A 267 17.88 3.22 -42.01
N PRO A 268 18.69 3.34 -43.08
CA PRO A 268 20.04 2.80 -43.07
C PRO A 268 20.95 3.67 -42.19
N MET A 269 21.41 3.09 -41.08
CA MET A 269 22.51 3.65 -40.27
C MET A 269 23.83 3.51 -41.06
N SER A 270 24.25 4.60 -41.70
CA SER A 270 25.58 4.76 -42.27
C SER A 270 26.59 5.07 -41.15
N CYS A 271 27.37 4.07 -40.73
CA CYS A 271 28.53 4.28 -39.88
C CYS A 271 29.62 5.02 -40.66
N LYS A 272 29.77 6.33 -40.42
CA LYS A 272 30.99 7.04 -40.78
C LYS A 272 32.04 6.79 -39.70
N GLU A 273 33.01 5.99 -40.09
CA GLU A 273 34.30 5.77 -39.45
C GLU A 273 35.05 7.10 -39.27
N VAL A 274 35.26 7.52 -38.02
CA VAL A 274 36.12 8.67 -37.69
C VAL A 274 37.53 8.13 -37.47
N GLN A 275 38.38 8.30 -38.48
CA GLN A 275 39.83 8.14 -38.38
C GLN A 275 40.43 9.26 -37.52
N LEU A 276 41.06 8.90 -36.42
CA LEU A 276 41.93 9.78 -35.63
C LEU A 276 43.26 9.97 -36.37
N PRO A 277 43.75 11.22 -36.54
CA PRO A 277 45.06 11.46 -37.13
C PRO A 277 46.17 11.03 -36.17
N GLY A 278 47.15 10.32 -36.73
CA GLY A 278 48.32 9.83 -36.05
C GLY A 278 49.17 10.92 -35.42
N ALA A 279 49.73 10.59 -34.26
CA ALA A 279 50.85 11.31 -33.67
C ALA A 279 52.09 11.08 -34.52
N GLY A 280 52.55 12.14 -35.17
CA GLY A 280 53.88 12.23 -35.78
C GLY A 280 54.73 13.20 -34.96
N GLU A 281 55.93 12.70 -34.65
CA GLU A 281 57.13 13.34 -34.07
C GLU A 281 57.19 13.58 -32.56
#